data_AF-A0A0J7Y8V1-F1
#
_entry.id   AF-A0A0J7Y8V1-F1
#
_cell.length_a   1.000
_cell.length_b   1.000
_cell.length_c   1.000
_cell.angle_alpha   90.00
_cell.angle_beta   90.00
_cell.angle_gamma   90.00
#
_symmetry.space_group_name_H-M   'P 1'
#
loop_
_entity.id
_entity.type
_entity.pdbx_description
1 polymer ?
#
loop_
_entity_poly.entity_id
_entity_poly.type
_entity_poly.pdbx_seq_one_letter_code
_entity_poly.pdbx_strand_id
1 'polypeptide(L)'
;MSMTIAVATARISRQLPEAELSLDSALLASAQLMETILLTPREEGEQPYARQAALMRLAKAQRLLIESQNDMFRLHEEMLGIGREIEAVGDDDGNCPKPTGLLERASLRRVA
;
A
#
# COMPACT_ATOMS: atom_id res chain seq x y z
N MET A 1 5.08 27.77 6.74
CA MET A 1 5.74 26.81 7.65
C MET A 1 6.33 25.69 6.80
N SER A 2 7.65 25.50 6.81
CA SER A 2 8.29 24.37 6.12
C SER A 2 8.19 23.12 6.99
N MET A 3 7.96 21.97 6.36
CA MET A 3 7.93 20.67 7.04
C MET A 3 9.37 20.22 7.33
N THR A 4 9.66 19.80 8.56
CA THR A 4 10.97 19.22 8.91
C THR A 4 11.05 17.77 8.42
N ILE A 5 12.28 17.25 8.24
CA ILE A 5 12.51 15.86 7.82
C ILE A 5 11.83 14.88 8.78
N ALA A 6 11.97 15.07 10.09
CA ALA A 6 11.33 14.22 11.10
C ALA A 6 9.80 14.19 10.97
N VAL A 7 9.16 15.34 10.71
CA VAL A 7 7.71 15.42 10.49
C VAL A 7 7.31 14.76 9.17
N ALA A 8 8.13 14.87 8.13
CA ALA A 8 7.92 14.20 6.85
C ALA A 8 7.97 12.68 7.01
N THR A 9 9.01 12.15 7.65
CA THR A 9 9.21 10.71 7.89
C THR A 9 8.05 10.11 8.69
N ALA A 10 7.63 10.77 9.76
CA ALA A 10 6.49 10.32 10.57
C ALA A 10 5.15 10.31 9.81
N ARG A 11 4.99 11.21 8.84
CA ARG A 11 3.80 11.22 7.97
C ARG A 11 3.86 10.11 6.94
N ILE A 12 4.99 9.95 6.26
CA ILE A 12 5.20 8.93 5.24
C ILE A 12 5.01 7.52 5.83
N SER A 13 5.60 7.25 7.01
CA SER A 13 5.49 5.94 7.67
C SER A 13 4.05 5.56 8.03
N ARG A 14 3.18 6.55 8.24
CA ARG A 14 1.74 6.35 8.44
C ARG A 14 0.98 6.20 7.11
N GLN A 15 1.31 7.03 6.12
CA GLN A 15 0.59 7.08 4.85
C GLN A 15 0.84 5.87 3.95
N LEU A 16 2.03 5.28 4.00
CA LEU A 16 2.37 4.09 3.20
C LEU A 16 1.43 2.91 3.46
N PRO A 17 1.29 2.39 4.70
CA PRO A 17 0.38 1.28 4.96
C PRO A 17 -1.10 1.64 4.72
N GLU A 18 -1.49 2.91 4.95
CA GLU A 18 -2.85 3.39 4.61
C GLU A 18 -3.12 3.30 3.10
N ALA A 19 -2.12 3.64 2.27
CA ALA A 19 -2.23 3.53 0.81
C ALA A 19 -2.28 2.08 0.33
N GLU A 20 -1.46 1.19 0.90
CA GLU A 20 -1.48 -0.25 0.62
C GLU A 20 -2.85 -0.87 0.91
N LEU A 21 -3.41 -0.60 2.10
CA LEU A 21 -4.73 -1.08 2.50
C LEU A 21 -5.86 -0.54 1.60
N SER A 22 -5.69 0.68 1.08
CA SER A 22 -6.65 1.27 0.16
C SER A 22 -6.67 0.52 -1.19
N LEU A 23 -5.52 0.07 -1.67
CA LEU A 23 -5.42 -0.76 -2.88
C LEU A 23 -6.04 -2.14 -2.68
N ASP A 24 -5.80 -2.78 -1.53
CA ASP A 24 -6.44 -4.06 -1.16
C ASP A 24 -7.96 -3.93 -1.12
N SER A 25 -8.46 -2.86 -0.49
CA SER A 25 -9.89 -2.59 -0.39
C SER A 25 -10.52 -2.37 -1.78
N ALA A 26 -9.82 -1.66 -2.68
CA ALA A 26 -10.27 -1.47 -4.05
C ALA A 26 -10.29 -2.79 -4.85
N LEU A 27 -9.29 -3.66 -4.65
CA LEU A 27 -9.25 -4.97 -5.30
C LEU A 27 -10.40 -5.86 -4.81
N LEU A 28 -10.65 -5.91 -3.51
CA LEU A 28 -11.79 -6.63 -2.94
C LEU A 28 -13.13 -6.14 -3.49
N ALA A 29 -13.36 -4.82 -3.47
CA ALA A 29 -14.59 -4.23 -3.99
C ALA A 29 -14.80 -4.57 -5.48
N SER A 30 -13.73 -4.56 -6.28
CA SER A 30 -13.79 -4.93 -7.69
C SER A 30 -14.11 -6.42 -7.90
N ALA A 31 -13.64 -7.31 -7.03
CA ALA A 31 -13.94 -8.74 -7.07
C ALA A 31 -15.41 -9.02 -6.72
N GLN A 32 -15.93 -8.37 -5.69
CA GLN A 32 -17.36 -8.44 -5.31
C GLN A 32 -18.27 -7.93 -6.43
N LEU A 33 -17.86 -6.86 -7.14
CA LEU A 33 -18.58 -6.40 -8.32
C LEU A 33 -18.59 -7.44 -9.44
N MET A 34 -17.47 -8.12 -9.68
CA MET A 34 -17.39 -9.18 -10.69
C MET A 34 -18.32 -10.35 -10.35
N GLU A 35 -18.32 -10.79 -9.09
CA GLU A 35 -19.24 -11.80 -8.57
C GLU A 35 -20.69 -11.39 -8.84
N THR A 36 -21.06 -10.17 -8.46
CA THR A 36 -22.43 -9.64 -8.65
C THR A 36 -22.84 -9.67 -10.13
N ILE A 37 -21.96 -9.24 -11.05
CA ILE A 37 -22.23 -9.27 -12.50
C ILE A 37 -22.44 -10.70 -13.01
N LEU A 38 -21.68 -11.67 -12.51
CA LEU A 38 -21.78 -13.07 -12.92
C LEU A 38 -23.07 -13.73 -12.39
N LEU A 39 -23.48 -13.40 -11.18
CA LEU A 39 -24.71 -13.93 -10.56
C LEU A 39 -25.98 -13.27 -11.11
N THR A 40 -25.88 -12.06 -11.68
CA THR A 40 -27.03 -11.34 -12.23
C THR A 40 -27.54 -12.05 -13.50
N PRO A 41 -28.83 -12.43 -13.59
CA PRO A 41 -29.41 -13.03 -14.80
C PRO A 41 -29.31 -12.11 -16.02
N ARG A 42 -29.35 -12.68 -17.23
CA ARG A 42 -29.48 -11.89 -18.46
C ARG A 42 -30.93 -11.43 -18.62
N GLU A 43 -31.13 -10.16 -18.97
CA GLU A 43 -32.45 -9.69 -19.36
C GLU A 43 -32.76 -10.09 -20.81
N GLU A 44 -34.03 -10.32 -21.12
CA GLU A 44 -34.48 -10.55 -22.49
C GLU A 44 -34.15 -9.32 -23.36
N GLY A 45 -33.47 -9.56 -24.48
CA GLY A 45 -33.02 -8.49 -25.38
C GLY A 45 -31.64 -7.88 -25.04
N GLU A 46 -30.97 -8.35 -23.98
CA GLU A 46 -29.59 -7.92 -23.68
C GLU A 46 -28.63 -8.29 -24.84
N GLN A 47 -27.79 -7.34 -25.25
CA GLN A 47 -26.80 -7.61 -26.30
C GLN A 47 -25.85 -8.75 -25.88
N PRO A 48 -25.63 -9.79 -26.72
CA PRO A 48 -24.91 -10.99 -26.33
C PRO A 48 -23.51 -10.78 -25.71
N TYR A 49 -22.83 -9.70 -26.12
CA TYR A 49 -21.45 -9.39 -25.77
C TYR A 49 -21.27 -8.24 -24.76
N ALA A 50 -22.35 -7.51 -24.41
CA ALA A 50 -22.23 -6.34 -23.53
C ALA A 50 -21.65 -6.73 -22.16
N ARG A 51 -22.20 -7.80 -21.56
CA ARG A 51 -21.71 -8.35 -20.29
C ARG A 51 -20.26 -8.83 -20.36
N GLN A 52 -19.90 -9.56 -21.42
CA GLN A 52 -18.52 -10.03 -21.60
C GLN A 52 -17.57 -8.84 -21.70
N ALA A 53 -17.92 -7.83 -22.48
CA ALA A 53 -17.10 -6.64 -22.66
C ALA A 53 -16.96 -5.83 -21.37
N ALA A 54 -17.97 -5.83 -20.49
CA ALA A 54 -17.88 -5.26 -19.15
C ALA A 54 -16.94 -6.08 -18.24
N LEU A 55 -17.10 -7.40 -18.21
CA LEU A 55 -16.23 -8.31 -17.42
C LEU A 55 -14.76 -8.22 -17.85
N MET A 56 -14.47 -8.12 -19.15
CA MET A 56 -13.11 -7.93 -19.65
C MET A 56 -12.50 -6.61 -19.19
N ARG A 57 -13.28 -5.52 -19.15
CA ARG A 57 -12.81 -4.23 -18.63
C ARG A 57 -12.57 -4.28 -17.13
N LEU A 58 -13.43 -4.96 -16.38
CA LEU A 58 -13.26 -5.14 -14.94
C LEU A 58 -12.03 -6.00 -14.61
N ALA A 59 -11.81 -7.09 -15.34
CA ALA A 59 -10.61 -7.93 -15.20
C ALA A 59 -9.33 -7.14 -15.50
N LYS A 60 -9.36 -6.25 -16.51
CA LYS A 60 -8.24 -5.34 -16.78
C LYS A 60 -8.00 -4.38 -15.60
N ALA A 61 -9.05 -3.83 -15.01
CA ALA A 61 -8.92 -2.94 -13.84
C ALA A 61 -8.33 -3.68 -12.63
N GLN A 62 -8.77 -4.91 -12.36
CA GLN A 62 -8.20 -5.77 -11.31
C GLN A 62 -6.70 -6.02 -11.52
N ARG A 63 -6.28 -6.30 -12.76
CA ARG A 63 -4.86 -6.47 -13.09
C ARG A 63 -4.05 -5.21 -12.78
N LEU A 64 -4.55 -4.04 -13.16
CA LEU A 64 -3.89 -2.76 -12.87
C LEU A 64 -3.78 -2.49 -11.36
N LEU A 65 -4.78 -2.88 -10.56
CA LEU A 65 -4.71 -2.78 -9.10
C LEU A 65 -3.62 -3.67 -8.52
N ILE A 66 -3.49 -4.91 -9.01
CA ILE A 66 -2.43 -5.84 -8.58
C ILE A 66 -1.04 -5.31 -8.96
N GLU A 67 -0.89 -4.80 -10.18
CA GLU A 67 0.36 -4.16 -10.64
C GLU A 67 0.70 -2.94 -9.75
N SER A 68 -0.29 -2.09 -9.47
CA SER A 68 -0.13 -0.92 -8.58
C SER A 68 0.25 -1.31 -7.15
N GLN A 69 -0.29 -2.42 -6.64
CA GLN A 69 0.06 -2.93 -5.33
C GLN A 69 1.51 -3.43 -5.27
N ASN A 70 1.99 -4.11 -6.33
CA ASN A 70 3.39 -4.51 -6.43
C ASN A 70 4.33 -3.30 -6.38
N ASP A 71 4.01 -2.27 -7.16
CA ASP A 71 4.79 -1.03 -7.18
C ASP A 71 4.74 -0.31 -5.83
N MET A 72 3.60 -0.35 -5.12
CA MET A 72 3.48 0.22 -3.77
C MET A 72 4.37 -0.50 -2.76
N PHE A 73 4.44 -1.83 -2.79
CA PHE A 73 5.32 -2.60 -1.91
C PHE A 73 6.81 -2.32 -2.17
N ARG A 74 7.19 -2.14 -3.45
CA ARG A 74 8.57 -1.74 -3.79
C ARG A 74 8.88 -0.34 -3.28
N LEU A 75 7.96 0.60 -3.47
CA LEU A 75 8.11 1.95 -2.94
C LEU A 75 8.21 1.94 -1.40
N HIS A 76 7.45 1.10 -0.70
CA HIS A 76 7.61 0.91 0.74
C HIS A 76 9.03 0.44 1.09
N GLU A 77 9.54 -0.58 0.41
CA GLU A 77 10.92 -1.07 0.62
C GLU A 77 11.98 0.02 0.35
N GLU A 78 11.85 0.76 -0.75
CA GLU A 78 12.73 1.88 -1.09
C GLU A 78 12.71 2.98 -0.01
N MET A 79 11.51 3.34 0.48
CA MET A 79 11.36 4.35 1.54
C MET A 79 11.94 3.88 2.88
N LEU A 80 11.87 2.58 3.19
CA LEU A 80 12.57 2.01 4.35
C LEU A 80 14.09 2.08 4.19
N GLY A 81 14.60 1.85 2.97
CA GLY A 81 16.01 2.04 2.64
C GLY A 81 16.47 3.47 2.90
N ILE A 82 15.77 4.45 2.31
CA ILE A 82 16.05 5.89 2.49
C ILE A 82 15.97 6.28 3.97
N GLY A 83 14.96 5.79 4.71
CA GLY A 83 14.83 6.07 6.14
C GLY A 83 16.05 5.60 6.94
N ARG A 84 16.55 4.39 6.66
CA ARG A 84 17.75 3.84 7.29
C ARG A 84 19.01 4.63 6.94
N GLU A 85 19.15 5.09 5.70
CA GLU A 85 20.28 5.93 5.28
C GLU A 85 20.28 7.28 6.01
N ILE A 86 19.10 7.92 6.12
CA ILE A 86 18.96 9.18 6.85
C ILE A 86 19.28 8.99 8.34
N GLU A 87 18.81 7.90 8.96
CA GLU A 87 19.16 7.56 10.34
C GLU A 87 20.66 7.26 10.50
N ALA A 88 21.30 6.60 9.52
CA ALA A 88 22.72 6.26 9.55
C ALA A 88 23.65 7.48 9.35
N VAL A 89 23.19 8.51 8.62
CA VAL A 89 23.93 9.79 8.46
C VAL A 89 23.80 10.68 9.71
N GLY A 90 22.96 10.31 10.68
CA GLY A 90 22.67 11.07 11.89
C GLY A 90 23.72 11.06 13.00
N ASP A 91 24.97 10.67 12.75
CA ASP A 91 26.03 10.69 13.78
C ASP A 91 27.46 10.89 13.23
N ASP A 92 27.70 11.97 12.48
CA ASP A 92 29.08 12.42 12.17
C ASP A 92 29.55 13.58 13.07
N ASP A 93 28.63 14.23 13.80
CA ASP A 93 28.91 15.37 14.68
C ASP A 93 28.94 15.01 16.19
N GLY A 94 28.80 13.73 16.56
CA GLY A 94 28.98 13.22 17.93
C GLY A 94 28.04 13.81 19.00
N ASN A 95 26.93 14.45 18.60
CA ASN A 95 26.05 15.19 19.50
C ASN A 95 24.69 14.51 19.74
N CYS A 96 24.49 13.27 19.26
CA CYS A 96 23.25 12.55 19.52
C CYS A 96 23.32 11.84 20.90
N PRO A 97 22.48 12.20 21.87
CA PRO A 97 22.49 11.52 23.17
C PRO A 97 22.08 10.05 22.97
N LYS A 98 22.91 9.15 23.52
CA LYS A 98 22.78 7.70 23.39
C LYS A 98 21.31 7.25 23.59
N PRO A 99 20.78 6.36 22.75
CA PRO A 99 19.39 5.95 22.80
C PRO A 99 19.08 5.44 24.21
N THR A 100 18.24 6.19 24.91
CA THR A 100 17.84 5.87 26.28
C THR A 100 16.78 4.77 26.21
N GLY A 101 17.20 3.50 26.20
CA GLY A 101 16.48 2.29 26.60
C GLY A 101 15.07 1.97 26.02
N LEU A 102 14.46 2.87 25.24
CA LEU A 102 13.07 2.73 24.78
C LEU A 102 13.00 1.98 23.45
N LEU A 103 14.01 2.11 22.59
CA LEU A 103 14.11 1.40 21.31
C LEU A 103 14.69 -0.01 21.43
N GLU A 104 15.33 -0.35 22.55
CA GLU A 104 15.84 -1.71 22.80
C GLU A 104 14.72 -2.70 23.16
N ARG A 105 13.55 -2.21 23.56
CA ARG A 105 12.38 -3.06 23.89
C ARG A 105 11.47 -3.40 22.72
N ALA A 106 11.63 -2.76 21.56
CA ALA A 106 10.78 -3.02 20.39
C ALA A 106 11.27 -4.20 19.52
N SER A 107 12.51 -4.67 19.71
CA SER A 107 13.15 -5.67 18.84
C SER A 107 12.84 -7.14 19.17
N LEU A 108 11.99 -7.47 20.16
CA LEU A 108 11.70 -8.87 20.51
C LEU A 108 10.22 -9.16 20.85
N ARG A 109 9.33 -9.00 19.86
CA ARG A 109 8.19 -9.93 19.73
C ARG A 109 8.22 -10.58 18.35
N ARG A 110 9.12 -11.55 18.20
CA ARG A 110 8.91 -12.65 17.25
C ARG A 110 7.77 -13.49 17.81
N VAL A 111 6.59 -13.43 17.19
CA VAL A 111 5.51 -14.37 17.46
C VAL A 111 5.99 -15.74 16.97
N ALA A 112 5.83 -16.74 17.84
CA ALA A 112 6.25 -18.12 17.68
C ALA A 112 5.57 -18.83 16.52
#